data_AF-A0A9P2H4W8-F1
#
_entry.id   AF-A0A9P2H4W8-F1
#
_cell.length_a   1.000
_cell.length_b   1.000
_cell.length_c   1.000
_cell.angle_alpha   90.00
_cell.angle_beta   90.00
_cell.angle_gamma   90.00
#
_symmetry.space_group_name_H-M   'P 1'
#
loop_
_entity.id
_entity.type
_entity.pdbx_description
1 polymer ?
#
loop_
_entity_poly.entity_id
_entity_poly.type
_entity_poly.pdbx_seq_one_letter_code
_entity_poly.pdbx_strand_id
1 'polypeptide(L)'
;MLRFAACGAIGLGAALLIAALLLSTYTTSRIAEIPLDIDATLISDGTGTALDSASLATEHIVVNQDVPLVSQQQVTVESPANADVVTLQVGSSLRRTDKQKDSGLLLAIVDTVTLNRKTAMAVSDDTHTGGAVQKPRGLNDENPPTAIPLRHDGLSYRFPFHTEKKTYPYFDPIAQKAFDANYEGEEDVNGLTTYRFTQNVGYTPEGKLVAPLKYPSLYAGDEDGKVTTSAAMWGLPGDPNEQITMTRYYAAQRTFWVDPVSGTIVKETERANHYFARDPLKPEVTFADYQVTSTEETVESQVNAARDERDRLALWSRVLPITFTAAGLVALVGGGLFASFSLRTEGALMAASGDRDDHDYRRGGFEEPVPGAEAETEKLPTQRPDFPREPSGSDPPRLGSAQPPPPPDAGHPDPGPPERR
;
A
#
# COMPACT_ATOMS: atom_id res chain seq x y z
N MET A 1 9.93 -18.22 -45.84
CA MET A 1 9.06 -17.56 -44.83
C MET A 1 8.68 -18.49 -43.68
N LEU A 2 8.24 -19.74 -43.92
CA LEU A 2 7.85 -20.67 -42.84
C LEU A 2 8.93 -20.95 -41.77
N ARG A 3 10.21 -21.06 -42.15
CA ARG A 3 11.32 -21.27 -41.20
C ARG A 3 11.50 -20.12 -40.22
N PHE A 4 11.42 -18.88 -40.70
CA PHE A 4 11.51 -17.69 -39.85
C PHE A 4 10.33 -17.60 -38.87
N ALA A 5 9.13 -17.97 -39.32
CA ALA A 5 7.95 -18.06 -38.45
C ALA A 5 8.09 -19.17 -37.39
N ALA A 6 8.62 -20.35 -37.75
CA ALA A 6 8.85 -21.44 -36.81
C ALA A 6 9.92 -21.10 -35.77
N CYS A 7 11.06 -20.52 -36.18
CA CYS A 7 12.10 -20.06 -35.27
C CYS A 7 11.61 -18.91 -34.37
N GLY A 8 10.80 -17.99 -34.90
CA GLY A 8 10.17 -16.92 -34.12
C GLY A 8 9.23 -17.45 -33.05
N ALA A 9 8.38 -18.43 -33.40
CA ALA A 9 7.46 -19.07 -32.45
C ALA A 9 8.19 -19.84 -31.34
N ILE A 10 9.25 -20.59 -31.69
CA ILE A 10 10.07 -21.31 -30.70
C ILE A 10 10.81 -20.34 -29.78
N GLY A 11 11.39 -19.27 -30.33
CA GLY A 11 12.09 -18.24 -29.57
C GLY A 11 11.15 -17.51 -28.59
N LEU A 12 9.95 -17.13 -29.05
CA LEU A 12 8.93 -16.54 -28.20
C LEU A 12 8.47 -17.51 -27.11
N GLY A 13 8.27 -18.79 -27.46
CA GLY A 13 7.89 -19.81 -26.50
C GLY A 13 8.91 -19.98 -25.38
N ALA A 14 10.20 -20.08 -25.74
CA ALA A 14 11.29 -20.13 -24.76
C ALA A 14 11.38 -18.86 -23.90
N ALA A 15 11.23 -17.68 -24.50
CA ALA A 15 11.22 -16.41 -23.76
C ALA A 15 10.06 -16.32 -22.75
N LEU A 16 8.86 -16.75 -23.13
CA LEU A 16 7.70 -16.78 -22.24
C LEU A 16 7.89 -17.77 -21.08
N LEU A 17 8.49 -18.94 -21.32
CA LEU A 17 8.82 -19.88 -20.25
C LEU A 17 9.87 -19.32 -19.28
N ILE A 18 10.90 -18.64 -19.80
CA ILE A 18 11.90 -17.96 -18.96
C ILE A 18 11.24 -16.85 -18.14
N ALA A 19 10.37 -16.03 -18.76
CA ALA A 19 9.62 -15.00 -18.07
C ALA A 19 8.71 -15.58 -16.98
N ALA A 20 8.00 -16.68 -17.25
CA ALA A 20 7.19 -17.39 -16.26
C ALA A 20 8.02 -17.88 -15.07
N LEU A 21 9.20 -18.45 -15.33
CA LEU A 21 10.12 -18.93 -14.29
C LEU A 21 10.61 -17.77 -13.42
N LEU A 22 11.03 -16.66 -14.03
CA LEU A 22 11.47 -15.47 -13.31
C LEU A 22 10.33 -14.87 -12.47
N LEU A 23 9.12 -14.77 -13.02
CA LEU A 23 7.96 -14.27 -12.27
C LEU A 23 7.65 -15.14 -11.05
N SER A 24 7.64 -16.47 -11.21
CA SER A 24 7.32 -17.39 -10.11
C SER A 24 8.37 -17.40 -8.98
N THR A 25 9.65 -17.25 -9.32
CA THR A 25 10.76 -17.41 -8.36
C THR A 25 11.28 -16.10 -7.78
N TYR A 26 11.24 -15.02 -8.56
CA TYR A 26 11.83 -13.73 -8.18
C TYR A 26 10.79 -12.70 -7.75
N THR A 27 9.63 -12.65 -8.41
CA THR A 27 8.70 -11.52 -8.30
C THR A 27 7.79 -11.58 -7.08
N THR A 28 7.41 -12.77 -6.60
CA THR A 28 6.52 -12.92 -5.43
C THR A 28 7.10 -12.26 -4.16
N SER A 29 8.40 -12.45 -3.88
CA SER A 29 9.05 -11.89 -2.68
C SER A 29 9.30 -10.38 -2.74
N ARG A 30 9.05 -9.75 -3.90
CA ARG A 30 9.22 -8.32 -4.16
C ARG A 30 7.89 -7.56 -4.23
N ILE A 31 6.77 -8.29 -4.21
CA ILE A 31 5.42 -7.70 -4.36
C ILE A 31 4.61 -7.83 -3.08
N ALA A 32 4.90 -8.85 -2.24
CA ALA A 32 4.36 -8.95 -0.89
C ALA A 32 5.06 -7.94 0.06
N GLU A 33 4.84 -6.66 -0.22
CA GLU A 33 5.45 -5.52 0.46
C GLU A 33 4.40 -4.43 0.69
N ILE A 34 4.48 -3.72 1.82
CA ILE A 34 3.59 -2.61 2.15
C ILE A 34 3.60 -1.57 1.00
N PRO A 35 2.43 -1.14 0.49
CA PRO A 35 2.35 -0.11 -0.54
C PRO A 35 2.97 1.23 -0.11
N LEU A 36 3.42 2.03 -1.08
CA LEU A 36 4.04 3.34 -0.84
C LEU A 36 3.08 4.51 -1.03
N ASP A 37 1.83 4.21 -1.36
CA ASP A 37 0.75 5.13 -1.74
C ASP A 37 -0.45 4.98 -0.79
N ILE A 38 -0.21 4.56 0.45
CA ILE A 38 -1.26 4.47 1.47
C ILE A 38 -1.73 5.89 1.82
N ASP A 39 -3.02 6.11 1.59
CA ASP A 39 -3.79 7.25 2.07
C ASP A 39 -5.17 6.74 2.48
N ALA A 40 -5.42 6.67 3.79
CA ALA A 40 -6.63 6.08 4.33
C ALA A 40 -7.17 6.89 5.51
N THR A 41 -8.49 7.10 5.51
CA THR A 41 -9.24 7.59 6.66
C THR A 41 -10.06 6.45 7.24
N LEU A 42 -9.76 6.07 8.48
CA LEU A 42 -10.47 5.03 9.21
C LEU A 42 -11.36 5.70 10.27
N ILE A 43 -12.65 5.39 10.23
CA ILE A 43 -13.64 5.92 11.16
C ILE A 43 -14.23 4.76 11.97
N SER A 44 -14.22 4.94 13.29
CA SER A 44 -14.86 4.06 14.25
C SER A 44 -15.83 4.85 15.11
N ASP A 45 -16.98 4.29 15.44
CA ASP A 45 -18.00 4.93 16.26
C ASP A 45 -18.37 4.07 17.47
N GLY A 46 -18.97 4.72 18.47
CA GLY A 46 -19.40 4.06 19.69
C GLY A 46 -19.81 5.05 20.76
N THR A 47 -19.76 4.60 22.01
CA THR A 47 -20.17 5.40 23.17
C THR A 47 -19.17 5.25 24.31
N GLY A 48 -19.23 6.18 25.26
CA GLY A 48 -18.37 6.09 26.43
C GLY A 48 -18.74 7.06 27.54
N THR A 49 -17.90 7.07 28.56
CA THR A 49 -17.88 8.05 29.63
C THR A 49 -16.72 9.01 29.39
N ALA A 50 -17.00 10.30 29.28
CA ALA A 50 -15.97 11.29 28.97
C ALA A 50 -16.13 12.57 29.78
N LEU A 51 -14.99 13.19 30.09
CA LEU A 51 -14.92 14.51 30.68
C LEU A 51 -15.52 15.56 29.74
N ASP A 52 -16.32 16.48 30.28
CA ASP A 52 -16.77 17.67 29.57
C ASP A 52 -15.66 18.72 29.64
N SER A 53 -14.96 18.95 28.52
CA SER A 53 -13.83 19.87 28.46
C SER A 53 -14.19 21.29 28.92
N ALA A 54 -15.44 21.72 28.71
CA ALA A 54 -15.93 23.02 29.17
C ALA A 54 -16.01 23.14 30.71
N SER A 55 -16.15 22.02 31.42
CA SER A 55 -16.20 22.01 32.89
C SER A 55 -14.87 22.38 33.55
N LEU A 56 -13.75 22.29 32.82
CA LEU A 56 -12.44 22.71 33.31
C LEU A 56 -12.36 24.21 33.64
N ALA A 57 -13.27 25.02 33.07
CA ALA A 57 -13.41 26.44 33.38
C ALA A 57 -14.45 26.73 34.49
N THR A 58 -14.97 25.70 35.15
CA THR A 58 -16.00 25.80 36.20
C THR A 58 -15.43 25.38 37.56
N GLU A 59 -16.28 25.31 38.59
CA GLU A 59 -15.86 24.96 39.97
C GLU A 59 -15.56 23.47 40.19
N HIS A 60 -16.04 22.60 39.30
CA HIS A 60 -15.78 21.16 39.38
C HIS A 60 -15.78 20.50 38.00
N ILE A 61 -15.02 19.43 37.87
CA ILE A 61 -15.00 18.60 36.67
C ILE A 61 -16.34 17.87 36.53
N VAL A 62 -16.92 17.94 35.34
CA VAL A 62 -18.12 17.20 34.96
C VAL A 62 -17.72 16.05 34.04
N VAL A 63 -18.17 14.85 34.38
CA VAL A 63 -18.01 13.65 33.56
C VAL A 63 -19.39 13.21 33.09
N ASN A 64 -19.57 13.06 31.79
CA ASN A 64 -20.83 12.59 31.20
C ASN A 64 -20.73 11.12 30.84
N GLN A 65 -21.81 10.38 31.07
CA GLN A 65 -21.95 8.98 30.70
C GLN A 65 -22.72 8.86 29.38
N ASP A 66 -22.53 7.73 28.69
CA ASP A 66 -23.23 7.35 27.45
C ASP A 66 -23.18 8.45 26.36
N VAL A 67 -22.05 9.14 26.26
CA VAL A 67 -21.84 10.15 25.21
C VAL A 67 -21.47 9.48 23.89
N PRO A 68 -21.96 9.99 22.75
CA PRO A 68 -21.59 9.46 21.45
C PRO A 68 -20.17 9.89 21.08
N LEU A 69 -19.36 8.92 20.66
CA LEU A 69 -17.94 9.08 20.36
C LEU A 69 -17.62 8.61 18.95
N VAL A 70 -16.73 9.34 18.29
CA VAL A 70 -16.13 8.95 17.02
C VAL A 70 -14.61 9.01 17.17
N SER A 71 -13.96 7.91 16.81
CA SER A 71 -12.52 7.84 16.59
C SER A 71 -12.25 7.95 15.10
N GLN A 72 -11.33 8.82 14.72
CA GLN A 72 -10.86 8.99 13.36
C GLN A 72 -9.35 8.84 13.31
N GLN A 73 -8.86 8.03 12.39
CA GLN A 73 -7.45 7.81 12.13
C GLN A 73 -7.15 8.11 10.65
N GLN A 74 -6.23 9.03 10.39
CA GLN A 74 -5.68 9.29 9.07
C GLN A 74 -4.30 8.65 8.96
N VAL A 75 -4.09 7.82 7.93
CA VAL A 75 -2.80 7.18 7.65
C VAL A 75 -2.28 7.69 6.32
N THR A 76 -1.08 8.27 6.31
CA THR A 76 -0.39 8.70 5.10
C THR A 76 1.04 8.18 5.05
N VAL A 77 1.59 8.07 3.84
CA VAL A 77 3.01 7.77 3.64
C VAL A 77 3.84 9.04 3.64
N GLU A 78 4.92 9.04 4.41
CA GLU A 78 5.91 10.11 4.50
C GLU A 78 7.30 9.61 4.11
N SER A 79 8.23 10.54 3.94
CA SER A 79 9.64 10.20 3.74
C SER A 79 10.33 9.75 5.04
N PRO A 80 11.20 8.73 5.03
CA PRO A 80 11.62 7.92 3.87
C PRO A 80 10.62 6.83 3.44
N ALA A 81 10.40 6.73 2.13
CA ALA A 81 9.59 5.69 1.49
C ALA A 81 10.31 5.17 0.24
N ASN A 82 10.71 3.90 0.23
CA ASN A 82 11.50 3.31 -0.85
C ASN A 82 11.29 1.79 -0.97
N ALA A 83 12.19 1.08 -1.66
CA ALA A 83 12.08 -0.35 -1.89
C ALA A 83 12.05 -1.19 -0.59
N ASP A 84 12.70 -0.74 0.49
CA ASP A 84 12.89 -1.54 1.69
C ASP A 84 12.05 -1.04 2.88
N VAL A 85 11.85 0.28 2.98
CA VAL A 85 11.15 0.92 4.11
C VAL A 85 10.03 1.85 3.66
N VAL A 86 9.04 2.02 4.53
CA VAL A 86 7.95 2.99 4.39
C VAL A 86 7.75 3.69 5.73
N THR A 87 7.68 5.01 5.73
CA THR A 87 7.30 5.78 6.91
C THR A 87 5.81 6.08 6.85
N LEU A 88 5.08 5.70 7.88
CA LEU A 88 3.67 6.03 8.06
C LEU A 88 3.56 7.17 9.05
N GLN A 89 2.77 8.20 8.72
CA GLN A 89 2.30 9.20 9.67
C GLN A 89 0.83 8.94 9.94
N VAL A 90 0.49 8.80 11.21
CA VAL A 90 -0.84 8.44 11.66
C VAL A 90 -1.36 9.48 12.63
N GLY A 91 -2.34 10.26 12.18
CA GLY A 91 -3.09 11.18 13.02
C GLY A 91 -4.35 10.50 13.55
N SER A 92 -4.43 10.29 14.87
CA SER A 92 -5.60 9.70 15.52
C SER A 92 -6.29 10.73 16.42
N SER A 93 -7.62 10.76 16.40
CA SER A 93 -8.41 11.61 17.29
C SER A 93 -9.66 10.92 17.80
N LEU A 94 -10.02 11.17 19.06
CA LEU A 94 -11.27 10.76 19.66
C LEU A 94 -12.10 12.00 19.98
N ARG A 95 -13.36 12.02 19.51
CA ARG A 95 -14.23 13.18 19.62
C ARG A 95 -15.63 12.80 20.10
N ARG A 96 -16.20 13.65 20.94
CA ARG A 96 -17.63 13.72 21.24
C ARG A 96 -18.38 14.37 20.09
N THR A 97 -19.40 13.69 19.58
CA THR A 97 -20.22 14.21 18.46
C THR A 97 -21.39 15.06 18.92
N ASP A 98 -21.74 15.03 20.21
CA ASP A 98 -22.77 15.89 20.84
C ASP A 98 -22.26 17.31 21.14
N LYS A 99 -20.95 17.55 20.99
CA LYS A 99 -20.28 18.84 21.27
C LYS A 99 -19.75 19.46 19.98
N GLN A 100 -19.68 20.80 19.96
CA GLN A 100 -19.33 21.56 18.76
C GLN A 100 -17.84 21.92 18.72
N LYS A 101 -17.24 21.92 17.53
CA LYS A 101 -15.85 22.34 17.28
C LYS A 101 -14.88 21.68 18.27
N ASP A 102 -13.88 22.40 18.76
CA ASP A 102 -12.80 21.86 19.59
C ASP A 102 -13.26 21.38 20.96
N SER A 103 -14.44 21.82 21.44
CA SER A 103 -14.99 21.35 22.71
C SER A 103 -15.34 19.85 22.70
N GLY A 104 -15.53 19.27 21.52
CA GLY A 104 -15.74 17.83 21.35
C GLY A 104 -14.45 17.01 21.31
N LEU A 105 -13.27 17.61 21.12
CA LEU A 105 -12.01 16.86 21.05
C LEU A 105 -11.58 16.37 22.43
N LEU A 106 -11.38 15.06 22.59
CA LEU A 106 -10.94 14.45 23.85
C LEU A 106 -9.48 14.03 23.81
N LEU A 107 -9.09 13.32 22.75
CA LEU A 107 -7.74 12.78 22.55
C LEU A 107 -7.30 13.09 21.13
N ALA A 108 -6.03 13.43 20.97
CA ALA A 108 -5.37 13.52 19.68
C ALA A 108 -3.91 13.12 19.82
N ILE A 109 -3.41 12.34 18.86
CA ILE A 109 -2.02 11.95 18.78
C ILE A 109 -1.63 11.90 17.30
N VAL A 110 -0.43 12.36 16.99
CA VAL A 110 0.21 12.12 15.70
C VAL A 110 1.44 11.28 15.97
N ASP A 111 1.46 10.09 15.39
CA ASP A 111 2.55 9.15 15.49
C ASP A 111 3.20 8.96 14.11
N THR A 112 4.50 8.80 14.08
CA THR A 112 5.27 8.59 12.85
C THR A 112 6.17 7.39 13.06
N VAL A 113 6.07 6.39 12.19
CA VAL A 113 6.84 5.15 12.31
C VAL A 113 7.36 4.68 10.97
N THR A 114 8.63 4.28 10.93
CA THR A 114 9.28 3.69 9.76
C THR A 114 9.26 2.18 9.87
N LEU A 115 8.63 1.53 8.90
CA LEU A 115 8.40 0.10 8.86
C LEU A 115 9.22 -0.56 7.75
N ASN A 116 9.69 -1.78 7.99
CA ASN A 116 10.19 -2.64 6.93
C ASN A 116 9.00 -3.11 6.09
N ARG A 117 9.05 -2.88 4.78
CA ARG A 117 7.90 -3.16 3.90
C ARG A 117 7.54 -4.64 3.79
N LYS A 118 8.47 -5.56 4.06
CA LYS A 118 8.22 -7.01 3.99
C LYS A 118 7.69 -7.56 5.30
N THR A 119 8.28 -7.14 6.42
CA THR A 119 7.97 -7.72 7.73
C THR A 119 6.94 -6.92 8.51
N ALA A 120 6.61 -5.69 8.07
CA ALA A 120 5.79 -4.71 8.78
C ALA A 120 6.33 -4.32 10.18
N MET A 121 7.56 -4.71 10.51
CA MET A 121 8.20 -4.38 11.79
C MET A 121 8.79 -2.98 11.73
N ALA A 122 8.69 -2.25 12.84
CA ALA A 122 9.39 -0.99 13.03
C ALA A 122 10.91 -1.16 12.86
N VAL A 123 11.52 -0.22 12.13
CA VAL A 123 12.96 -0.19 11.85
C VAL A 123 13.61 0.77 12.83
N SER A 124 13.96 0.25 14.00
CA SER A 124 14.56 1.01 15.09
C SER A 124 15.87 0.36 15.54
N ASP A 125 16.95 1.12 15.63
CA ASP A 125 18.26 0.69 16.11
C ASP A 125 18.78 1.62 17.23
N ASP A 126 20.03 1.45 17.65
CA ASP A 126 20.61 2.23 18.75
C ASP A 126 20.83 3.71 18.40
N THR A 127 20.87 4.05 17.11
CA THR A 127 21.13 5.40 16.61
C THR A 127 19.91 6.04 15.94
N HIS A 128 18.89 5.25 15.59
CA HIS A 128 17.63 5.68 15.00
C HIS A 128 16.45 5.10 15.78
N THR A 129 15.61 5.98 16.33
CA THR A 129 14.42 5.57 17.06
C THR A 129 13.36 4.89 16.19
N GLY A 130 13.48 4.93 14.86
CA GLY A 130 12.52 4.33 13.94
C GLY A 130 11.14 4.98 13.93
N GLY A 131 10.91 5.97 14.79
CA GLY A 131 9.69 6.75 14.83
C GLY A 131 9.76 7.92 15.80
N ALA A 132 8.65 8.63 15.91
CA ALA A 132 8.45 9.79 16.76
C ALA A 132 6.97 10.01 17.03
N VAL A 133 6.65 10.60 18.18
CA VAL A 133 5.29 11.07 18.48
C VAL A 133 5.31 12.59 18.56
N GLN A 134 4.31 13.24 17.98
CA GLN A 134 4.19 14.69 18.05
C GLN A 134 3.93 15.13 19.50
N LYS A 135 4.71 16.11 19.95
CA LYS A 135 4.49 16.76 21.23
C LYS A 135 3.05 17.30 21.31
N PRO A 136 2.31 17.02 22.39
CA PRO A 136 0.97 17.56 22.55
C PRO A 136 0.98 19.09 22.57
N ARG A 137 -0.05 19.70 21.98
CA ARG A 137 -0.19 21.16 21.82
C ARG A 137 -1.41 21.65 22.57
N GLY A 138 -1.30 22.83 23.17
CA GLY A 138 -2.47 23.53 23.72
C GLY A 138 -3.36 24.07 22.61
N LEU A 139 -4.64 24.31 22.92
CA LEU A 139 -5.64 24.85 21.98
C LEU A 139 -5.20 26.15 21.27
N ASN A 140 -4.39 26.98 21.94
CA ASN A 140 -3.91 28.26 21.42
C ASN A 140 -2.40 28.26 21.09
N ASP A 141 -1.77 27.08 21.04
CA ASP A 141 -0.37 26.97 20.68
C ASP A 141 -0.24 27.06 19.15
N GLU A 142 0.27 28.16 18.61
CA GLU A 142 0.49 28.37 17.17
C GLU A 142 1.89 27.94 16.69
N ASN A 143 2.74 27.43 17.59
CA ASN A 143 4.08 27.01 17.20
C ASN A 143 4.03 25.83 16.21
N PRO A 144 5.05 25.70 15.34
CA PRO A 144 5.16 24.54 14.48
C PRO A 144 5.13 23.22 15.27
N PRO A 145 4.47 22.17 14.75
CA PRO A 145 4.51 20.84 15.35
C PRO A 145 5.94 20.39 15.62
N THR A 146 6.18 19.86 16.81
CA THR A 146 7.49 19.31 17.20
C THR A 146 7.34 17.82 17.42
N ALA A 147 8.13 17.02 16.70
CA ALA A 147 8.20 15.57 16.90
C ALA A 147 9.18 15.22 18.02
N ILE A 148 8.80 14.28 18.89
CA ILE A 148 9.65 13.72 19.94
C ILE A 148 10.08 12.34 19.48
N PRO A 149 11.39 12.10 19.24
CA PRO A 149 11.90 10.78 18.85
C PRO A 149 11.45 9.71 19.86
N LEU A 150 10.81 8.66 19.34
CA LEU A 150 10.28 7.58 20.16
C LEU A 150 10.62 6.24 19.50
N ARG A 151 11.26 5.37 20.29
CA ARG A 151 11.58 4.02 19.83
C ARG A 151 10.30 3.23 19.59
N HIS A 152 10.09 2.82 18.36
CA HIS A 152 9.03 1.88 17.99
C HIS A 152 9.57 0.46 17.95
N ASP A 153 8.88 -0.47 18.59
CA ASP A 153 9.22 -1.89 18.56
C ASP A 153 7.96 -2.69 18.17
N GLY A 154 8.12 -3.69 17.30
CA GLY A 154 7.00 -4.52 16.83
C GLY A 154 6.29 -3.98 15.59
N LEU A 155 5.09 -4.48 15.36
CA LEU A 155 4.17 -4.04 14.30
C LEU A 155 3.53 -2.70 14.67
N SER A 156 3.15 -1.92 13.67
CA SER A 156 2.35 -0.71 13.86
C SER A 156 1.41 -0.52 12.68
N TYR A 157 0.12 -0.30 12.97
CA TYR A 157 -0.96 0.00 12.01
C TYR A 157 -1.28 -1.08 10.96
N ARG A 158 -0.49 -2.15 10.89
CA ARG A 158 -0.61 -3.19 9.87
C ARG A 158 0.13 -4.47 10.26
N PHE A 159 -0.30 -5.61 9.73
CA PHE A 159 0.38 -6.90 9.81
C PHE A 159 1.15 -7.21 8.52
N PRO A 160 2.18 -8.09 8.57
CA PRO A 160 2.89 -8.48 7.37
C PRO A 160 1.99 -9.24 6.39
N PHE A 161 2.31 -9.14 5.09
CA PHE A 161 1.77 -10.06 4.09
C PHE A 161 1.99 -11.51 4.53
N HIS A 162 1.05 -12.38 4.18
CA HIS A 162 1.04 -13.77 4.62
C HIS A 162 1.08 -13.87 6.16
N THR A 163 0.25 -13.07 6.84
CA THR A 163 0.15 -13.07 8.30
C THR A 163 -0.04 -14.50 8.81
N GLU A 164 0.73 -14.86 9.84
CA GLU A 164 0.75 -16.19 10.43
C GLU A 164 -0.12 -16.22 11.71
N LYS A 165 -0.57 -17.41 12.11
CA LYS A 165 -1.34 -17.64 13.34
C LYS A 165 -0.42 -17.70 14.56
N LYS A 166 0.20 -16.57 14.90
CA LYS A 166 1.15 -16.46 16.04
C LYS A 166 0.97 -15.13 16.77
N THR A 167 1.58 -15.01 17.95
CA THR A 167 1.64 -13.74 18.66
C THR A 167 2.63 -12.80 17.98
N TYR A 168 2.24 -11.53 17.83
CA TYR A 168 3.10 -10.47 17.33
C TYR A 168 3.27 -9.38 18.39
N PRO A 169 4.48 -8.81 18.57
CA PRO A 169 4.60 -7.55 19.29
C PRO A 169 3.92 -6.45 18.46
N TYR A 170 3.02 -5.70 19.07
CA TYR A 170 2.30 -4.60 18.42
C TYR A 170 2.46 -3.34 19.27
N PHE A 171 2.88 -2.25 18.64
CA PHE A 171 3.18 -0.99 19.32
C PHE A 171 1.91 -0.22 19.67
N ASP A 172 1.83 0.28 20.89
CA ASP A 172 0.79 1.21 21.35
C ASP A 172 1.41 2.61 21.49
N PRO A 173 1.01 3.60 20.68
CA PRO A 173 1.60 4.94 20.69
C PRO A 173 1.23 5.75 21.94
N ILE A 174 0.14 5.41 22.64
CA ILE A 174 -0.28 6.06 23.90
C ILE A 174 0.56 5.51 25.06
N ALA A 175 0.73 4.20 25.13
CA ALA A 175 1.60 3.56 26.13
C ALA A 175 3.09 3.70 25.81
N GLN A 176 3.42 4.10 24.57
CA GLN A 176 4.77 4.26 24.04
C GLN A 176 5.61 2.97 24.12
N LYS A 177 4.93 1.81 24.00
CA LYS A 177 5.53 0.47 24.17
C LYS A 177 4.79 -0.58 23.37
N ALA A 178 5.50 -1.67 23.06
CA ALA A 178 4.92 -2.85 22.44
C ALA A 178 4.22 -3.76 23.46
N PHE A 179 3.09 -4.34 23.05
CA PHE A 179 2.35 -5.38 23.76
C PHE A 179 1.99 -6.50 22.80
N ASP A 180 1.78 -7.70 23.34
CA ASP A 180 1.45 -8.87 22.54
C ASP A 180 0.05 -8.76 21.93
N ALA A 181 -0.01 -8.84 20.60
CA ALA A 181 -1.22 -9.11 19.82
C ALA A 181 -1.32 -10.62 19.58
N ASN A 182 -2.23 -11.28 20.29
CA ASN A 182 -2.36 -12.73 20.31
C ASN A 182 -3.42 -13.18 19.31
N TYR A 183 -3.12 -14.19 18.49
CA TYR A 183 -4.09 -14.82 17.60
C TYR A 183 -5.16 -15.57 18.39
N GLU A 184 -6.43 -15.33 18.10
CA GLU A 184 -7.56 -15.98 18.78
C GLU A 184 -8.41 -16.88 17.88
N GLY A 185 -8.40 -16.67 16.56
CA GLY A 185 -9.25 -17.43 15.67
C GLY A 185 -9.43 -16.79 14.29
N GLU A 186 -10.35 -17.36 13.52
CA GLU A 186 -10.77 -16.83 12.23
C GLU A 186 -12.20 -16.34 12.30
N GLU A 187 -12.51 -15.29 11.56
CA GLU A 187 -13.87 -14.73 11.46
C GLU A 187 -14.10 -14.19 10.04
N ASP A 188 -15.34 -14.32 9.55
CA ASP A 188 -15.72 -13.70 8.28
C ASP A 188 -16.11 -12.24 8.51
N VAL A 189 -15.45 -11.34 7.78
CA VAL A 189 -15.76 -9.91 7.76
C VAL A 189 -16.04 -9.51 6.31
N ASN A 190 -17.30 -9.22 6.01
CA ASN A 190 -17.79 -8.86 4.66
C ASN A 190 -17.33 -9.82 3.55
N GLY A 191 -17.40 -11.13 3.81
CA GLY A 191 -17.02 -12.19 2.87
C GLY A 191 -15.51 -12.36 2.73
N LEU A 192 -14.73 -11.85 3.66
CA LEU A 192 -13.29 -12.04 3.77
C LEU A 192 -12.99 -12.85 5.04
N THR A 193 -12.35 -14.00 4.90
CA THR A 193 -11.85 -14.76 6.05
C THR A 193 -10.65 -14.04 6.66
N THR A 194 -10.82 -13.53 7.87
CA THR A 194 -9.83 -12.75 8.61
C THR A 194 -9.29 -13.53 9.80
N TYR A 195 -8.08 -13.19 10.25
CA TYR A 195 -7.53 -13.62 11.52
C TYR A 195 -7.83 -12.59 12.58
N ARG A 196 -8.37 -13.02 13.73
CA ARG A 196 -8.66 -12.17 14.87
C ARG A 196 -7.49 -12.16 15.84
N PHE A 197 -6.98 -10.98 16.15
CA PHE A 197 -5.92 -10.77 17.13
C PHE A 197 -6.41 -9.88 18.27
N THR A 198 -5.99 -10.16 19.51
CA THR A 198 -6.28 -9.30 20.66
C THR A 198 -5.02 -8.79 21.33
N GLN A 199 -5.00 -7.50 21.62
CA GLN A 199 -3.95 -6.84 22.38
C GLN A 199 -4.54 -6.31 23.68
N ASN A 200 -3.87 -6.60 24.80
CA ASN A 200 -4.29 -6.16 26.13
C ASN A 200 -3.19 -5.31 26.77
N VAL A 201 -3.57 -4.09 27.17
CA VAL A 201 -2.71 -3.10 27.80
C VAL A 201 -3.29 -2.78 29.18
N GLY A 202 -2.70 -3.34 30.23
CA GLY A 202 -3.15 -3.17 31.62
C GLY A 202 -4.46 -3.88 32.01
N TYR A 203 -5.18 -4.45 31.04
CA TYR A 203 -6.31 -5.34 31.23
C TYR A 203 -5.91 -6.82 31.14
N THR A 204 -6.67 -7.71 31.78
CA THR A 204 -6.68 -9.14 31.44
C THR A 204 -7.50 -9.39 30.18
N PRO A 205 -7.39 -10.56 29.53
CA PRO A 205 -8.25 -10.92 28.39
C PRO A 205 -9.75 -10.81 28.71
N GLU A 206 -10.16 -11.06 29.95
CA GLU A 206 -11.55 -10.92 30.42
C GLU A 206 -11.97 -9.46 30.69
N GLY A 207 -11.09 -8.49 30.43
CA GLY A 207 -11.36 -7.06 30.60
C GLY A 207 -11.24 -6.55 32.04
N LYS A 208 -10.56 -7.29 32.93
CA LYS A 208 -10.31 -6.85 34.31
C LYS A 208 -9.07 -5.96 34.38
N LEU A 209 -9.19 -4.79 34.99
CA LEU A 209 -8.06 -3.88 35.22
C LEU A 209 -7.09 -4.47 36.24
N VAL A 210 -5.83 -4.69 35.86
CA VAL A 210 -4.83 -5.35 36.72
C VAL A 210 -3.47 -4.65 36.77
N ALA A 211 -3.06 -4.01 35.67
CA ALA A 211 -1.76 -3.36 35.57
C ALA A 211 -1.83 -2.11 34.67
N PRO A 212 -2.67 -1.13 35.00
CA PRO A 212 -2.75 0.12 34.23
C PRO A 212 -1.39 0.81 34.19
N LEU A 213 -1.08 1.41 33.06
CA LEU A 213 0.15 2.18 32.89
C LEU A 213 -0.05 3.58 33.44
N LYS A 214 0.95 4.08 34.17
CA LYS A 214 1.07 5.53 34.36
C LYS A 214 1.21 6.15 32.98
N TYR A 215 0.38 7.15 32.67
CA TYR A 215 0.39 7.80 31.37
C TYR A 215 1.78 8.42 31.11
N PRO A 216 2.47 8.06 30.01
CA PRO A 216 3.79 8.57 29.70
C PRO A 216 3.68 9.97 29.07
N SER A 217 3.71 11.01 29.91
CA SER A 217 3.67 12.39 29.42
C SER A 217 4.82 12.69 28.46
N LEU A 218 4.48 13.42 27.40
CA LEU A 218 5.42 13.99 26.44
C LEU A 218 5.84 15.43 26.80
N TYR A 219 5.29 15.98 27.88
CA TYR A 219 5.72 17.25 28.43
C TYR A 219 6.85 17.05 29.45
N ALA A 220 7.78 18.01 29.50
CA ALA A 220 8.95 17.93 30.38
C ALA A 220 8.57 17.94 31.88
N GLY A 221 7.42 18.53 32.24
CA GLY A 221 6.93 18.64 33.61
C GLY A 221 5.88 17.61 34.01
N ASP A 222 5.54 16.64 33.14
CA ASP A 222 4.48 15.65 33.37
C ASP A 222 3.10 16.29 33.63
N GLU A 223 2.82 17.46 33.04
CA GLU A 223 1.66 18.30 33.33
C GLU A 223 0.31 17.62 32.99
N ASP A 224 0.29 16.70 32.03
CA ASP A 224 -0.88 15.91 31.64
C ASP A 224 -0.89 14.48 32.21
N GLY A 225 0.20 14.05 32.86
CA GLY A 225 0.30 12.78 33.56
C GLY A 225 0.12 12.89 35.07
N LYS A 226 0.30 14.08 35.66
CA LYS A 226 0.09 14.34 37.08
C LYS A 226 -0.47 15.74 37.32
N VAL A 227 -1.69 15.81 37.86
CA VAL A 227 -2.42 17.07 38.04
C VAL A 227 -2.71 17.30 39.52
N THR A 228 -2.44 18.51 40.00
CA THR A 228 -2.81 18.98 41.34
C THR A 228 -3.88 20.05 41.23
N THR A 229 -5.05 19.83 41.84
CA THR A 229 -6.12 20.82 41.93
C THR A 229 -6.93 20.60 43.21
N SER A 230 -7.91 21.45 43.48
CA SER A 230 -8.71 21.40 44.71
C SER A 230 -9.61 20.16 44.75
N ALA A 231 -9.98 19.70 45.95
CA ALA A 231 -10.91 18.60 46.13
C ALA A 231 -12.25 18.88 45.46
N ALA A 232 -12.73 20.13 45.50
CA ALA A 232 -13.91 20.57 44.78
C ALA A 232 -13.77 20.40 43.26
N MET A 233 -12.61 20.79 42.70
CA MET A 233 -12.36 20.60 41.27
C MET A 233 -12.41 19.13 40.85
N TRP A 234 -11.91 18.23 41.71
CA TRP A 234 -12.01 16.78 41.50
C TRP A 234 -13.39 16.18 41.78
N GLY A 235 -14.33 16.96 42.31
CA GLY A 235 -15.63 16.44 42.77
C GLY A 235 -15.53 15.51 43.98
N LEU A 236 -14.46 15.61 44.77
CA LEU A 236 -14.24 14.79 45.96
C LEU A 236 -14.92 15.38 47.20
N PRO A 237 -15.46 14.54 48.11
CA PRO A 237 -15.98 15.01 49.39
C PRO A 237 -14.84 15.42 50.33
N GLY A 238 -15.05 16.42 51.18
CA GLY A 238 -14.05 16.89 52.15
C GLY A 238 -13.96 18.41 52.21
N ASP A 239 -12.77 18.94 52.57
CA ASP A 239 -12.48 20.37 52.46
C ASP A 239 -12.36 20.75 50.97
N PRO A 240 -13.24 21.61 50.43
CA PRO A 240 -13.24 22.02 49.03
C PRO A 240 -11.90 22.58 48.53
N ASN A 241 -11.09 23.18 49.41
CA ASN A 241 -9.83 23.83 49.07
C ASN A 241 -8.61 22.93 49.27
N GLU A 242 -8.79 21.70 49.75
CA GLU A 242 -7.70 20.75 49.89
C GLU A 242 -7.08 20.46 48.52
N GLN A 243 -5.77 20.70 48.38
CA GLN A 243 -5.06 20.43 47.13
C GLN A 243 -4.73 18.94 47.02
N ILE A 244 -5.39 18.27 46.07
CA ILE A 244 -5.23 16.85 45.83
C ILE A 244 -4.51 16.65 44.50
N THR A 245 -3.50 15.78 44.55
CA THR A 245 -2.73 15.39 43.37
C THR A 245 -3.17 14.02 42.90
N MET A 246 -3.55 13.91 41.63
CA MET A 246 -3.90 12.64 40.98
C MET A 246 -2.95 12.36 39.81
N THR A 247 -2.75 11.08 39.54
CA THR A 247 -1.95 10.61 38.41
C THR A 247 -2.88 10.08 37.32
N ARG A 248 -2.59 10.41 36.05
CA ARG A 248 -3.29 9.86 34.90
C ARG A 248 -2.79 8.44 34.62
N TYR A 249 -3.73 7.53 34.47
CA TYR A 249 -3.48 6.15 34.09
C TYR A 249 -4.14 5.83 32.75
N TYR A 250 -3.59 4.83 32.08
CA TYR A 250 -4.04 4.33 30.79
C TYR A 250 -4.11 2.81 30.79
N ALA A 251 -5.19 2.28 30.24
CA ALA A 251 -5.36 0.87 29.91
C ALA A 251 -6.20 0.75 28.64
N ALA A 252 -5.94 -0.27 27.83
CA ALA A 252 -6.69 -0.51 26.61
C ALA A 252 -6.77 -2.00 26.26
N GLN A 253 -7.78 -2.35 25.48
CA GLN A 253 -7.97 -3.66 24.86
C GLN A 253 -8.36 -3.42 23.40
N ARG A 254 -7.60 -3.99 22.48
CA ARG A 254 -7.85 -3.87 21.04
C ARG A 254 -8.08 -5.24 20.44
N THR A 255 -9.02 -5.29 19.50
CA THR A 255 -9.25 -6.46 18.66
C THR A 255 -9.08 -6.07 17.20
N PHE A 256 -8.20 -6.78 16.49
CA PHE A 256 -7.91 -6.56 15.08
C PHE A 256 -8.42 -7.74 14.27
N TRP A 257 -9.12 -7.47 13.17
CA TRP A 257 -9.45 -8.47 12.16
C TRP A 257 -8.57 -8.22 10.95
N VAL A 258 -7.72 -9.18 10.63
CA VAL A 258 -6.61 -9.04 9.68
C VAL A 258 -6.82 -9.96 8.50
N ASP A 259 -6.74 -9.45 7.27
CA ASP A 259 -6.69 -10.31 6.09
C ASP A 259 -5.37 -11.09 6.08
N PRO A 260 -5.38 -12.44 6.11
CA PRO A 260 -4.16 -13.22 6.27
C PRO A 260 -3.23 -13.16 5.06
N VAL A 261 -3.71 -12.68 3.90
CA VAL A 261 -2.89 -12.61 2.68
C VAL A 261 -2.17 -11.26 2.57
N SER A 262 -2.90 -10.15 2.68
CA SER A 262 -2.34 -8.80 2.61
C SER A 262 -1.72 -8.35 3.94
N GLY A 263 -2.28 -8.77 5.07
CA GLY A 263 -1.96 -8.23 6.39
C GLY A 263 -2.68 -6.92 6.73
N THR A 264 -3.63 -6.48 5.89
CA THR A 264 -4.48 -5.32 6.14
C THR A 264 -5.41 -5.58 7.33
N ILE A 265 -5.48 -4.63 8.26
CA ILE A 265 -6.51 -4.60 9.31
C ILE A 265 -7.81 -4.10 8.66
N VAL A 266 -8.81 -4.97 8.56
CA VAL A 266 -10.08 -4.65 7.89
C VAL A 266 -11.18 -4.21 8.83
N LYS A 267 -11.02 -4.52 10.12
CA LYS A 267 -11.90 -4.06 11.20
C LYS A 267 -11.09 -3.97 12.48
N GLU A 268 -11.41 -2.99 13.30
CA GLU A 268 -10.84 -2.81 14.62
C GLU A 268 -11.94 -2.48 15.64
N THR A 269 -11.80 -3.04 16.84
CA THR A 269 -12.54 -2.61 18.02
C THR A 269 -11.54 -2.20 19.08
N GLU A 270 -11.67 -0.98 19.57
CA GLU A 270 -10.85 -0.43 20.63
C GLU A 270 -11.71 -0.14 21.85
N ARG A 271 -11.29 -0.65 23.00
CA ARG A 271 -11.75 -0.22 24.31
C ARG A 271 -10.56 0.41 25.02
N ALA A 272 -10.65 1.67 25.40
CA ALA A 272 -9.58 2.34 26.11
C ALA A 272 -10.11 3.20 27.26
N ASN A 273 -9.32 3.28 28.31
CA ASN A 273 -9.65 3.98 29.53
C ASN A 273 -8.48 4.86 29.97
N HIS A 274 -8.74 6.16 30.04
CA HIS A 274 -7.91 7.18 30.62
C HIS A 274 -8.64 7.74 31.85
N TYR A 275 -7.96 7.74 32.99
CA TYR A 275 -8.54 8.23 34.24
C TYR A 275 -7.47 8.80 35.15
N PHE A 276 -7.88 9.67 36.06
CA PHE A 276 -7.06 10.19 37.15
C PHE A 276 -7.39 9.43 38.43
N ALA A 277 -6.35 9.02 39.16
CA ALA A 277 -6.49 8.33 40.44
C ALA A 277 -5.27 8.55 41.35
N ARG A 278 -5.47 8.36 42.66
CA ARG A 278 -4.37 8.24 43.64
C ARG A 278 -3.87 6.80 43.78
N ASP A 279 -4.77 5.84 43.59
CA ASP A 279 -4.48 4.40 43.55
C ASP A 279 -4.71 3.89 42.11
N PRO A 280 -3.70 3.31 41.44
CA PRO A 280 -3.82 2.87 40.04
C PRO A 280 -5.02 1.96 39.77
N LEU A 281 -5.41 1.11 40.72
CA LEU A 281 -6.48 0.13 40.53
C LEU A 281 -7.86 0.64 40.94
N LYS A 282 -7.97 1.89 41.37
CA LYS A 282 -9.24 2.53 41.75
C LYS A 282 -9.41 3.82 40.95
N PRO A 283 -9.93 3.74 39.72
CA PRO A 283 -10.29 4.94 38.96
C PRO A 283 -11.17 5.88 39.78
N GLU A 284 -10.77 7.14 39.90
CA GLU A 284 -11.52 8.15 40.67
C GLU A 284 -12.24 9.13 39.74
N VAL A 285 -11.54 9.69 38.75
CA VAL A 285 -12.09 10.65 37.79
C VAL A 285 -11.79 10.19 36.37
N THR A 286 -12.82 9.81 35.62
CA THR A 286 -12.68 9.41 34.22
C THR A 286 -12.34 10.61 33.35
N PHE A 287 -11.27 10.49 32.56
CA PHE A 287 -10.97 11.42 31.48
C PHE A 287 -11.67 11.00 30.19
N ALA A 288 -11.46 9.74 29.77
CA ALA A 288 -12.16 9.11 28.66
C ALA A 288 -12.13 7.58 28.83
N ASP A 289 -13.29 6.96 29.00
CA ASP A 289 -13.50 5.50 29.00
C ASP A 289 -14.50 5.17 27.89
N TYR A 290 -14.04 4.49 26.84
CA TYR A 290 -14.81 4.35 25.61
C TYR A 290 -14.62 2.98 24.98
N GLN A 291 -15.63 2.60 24.18
CA GLN A 291 -15.53 1.52 23.23
C GLN A 291 -16.01 2.01 21.87
N VAL A 292 -15.14 1.90 20.87
CA VAL A 292 -15.43 2.24 19.47
C VAL A 292 -15.13 1.05 18.57
N THR A 293 -15.87 0.91 17.49
CA THR A 293 -15.65 -0.13 16.47
C THR A 293 -15.67 0.50 15.09
N SER A 294 -14.88 -0.03 14.16
CA SER A 294 -14.88 0.44 12.77
C SER A 294 -16.30 0.48 12.19
N THR A 295 -16.64 1.60 11.57
CA THR A 295 -17.91 1.76 10.86
C THR A 295 -17.97 0.85 9.64
N GLU A 296 -19.17 0.57 9.14
CA GLU A 296 -19.36 -0.27 7.95
C GLU A 296 -18.62 0.27 6.73
N GLU A 297 -18.61 1.60 6.53
CA GLU A 297 -17.89 2.25 5.43
C GLU A 297 -16.37 2.00 5.52
N THR A 298 -15.80 2.11 6.72
CA THR A 298 -14.39 1.76 6.96
C THR A 298 -14.14 0.28 6.66
N VAL A 299 -15.01 -0.62 7.11
CA VAL A 299 -14.86 -2.06 6.88
C VAL A 299 -14.92 -2.39 5.39
N GLU A 300 -15.91 -1.87 4.65
CA GLU A 300 -16.03 -2.07 3.21
C GLU A 300 -14.81 -1.54 2.46
N SER A 301 -14.35 -0.32 2.78
CA SER A 301 -13.16 0.30 2.20
C SER A 301 -11.92 -0.57 2.41
N GLN A 302 -11.67 -1.00 3.64
CA GLN A 302 -10.49 -1.78 3.99
C GLN A 302 -10.54 -3.22 3.44
N VAL A 303 -11.73 -3.82 3.37
CA VAL A 303 -11.92 -5.12 2.70
C VAL A 303 -11.64 -5.02 1.20
N ASN A 304 -12.06 -3.93 0.55
CA ASN A 304 -11.75 -3.70 -0.86
C ASN A 304 -10.24 -3.48 -1.07
N ALA A 305 -9.60 -2.66 -0.23
CA ALA A 305 -8.14 -2.49 -0.27
C ALA A 305 -7.39 -3.83 -0.10
N ALA A 306 -7.81 -4.66 0.86
CA ALA A 306 -7.26 -6.01 1.04
C ALA A 306 -7.45 -6.89 -0.20
N ARG A 307 -8.63 -6.86 -0.84
CA ARG A 307 -8.90 -7.61 -2.09
C ARG A 307 -8.02 -7.13 -3.24
N ASP A 308 -7.86 -5.83 -3.42
CA ASP A 308 -7.03 -5.26 -4.49
C ASP A 308 -5.57 -5.67 -4.33
N GLU A 309 -5.06 -5.67 -3.09
CA GLU A 309 -3.72 -6.17 -2.80
C GLU A 309 -3.58 -7.68 -3.05
N ARG A 310 -4.59 -8.48 -2.69
CA ARG A 310 -4.63 -9.92 -2.98
C ARG A 310 -4.64 -10.20 -4.48
N ASP A 311 -5.42 -9.45 -5.24
CA ASP A 311 -5.53 -9.60 -6.70
C ASP A 311 -4.24 -9.19 -7.39
N ARG A 312 -3.61 -8.10 -6.94
CA ARG A 312 -2.27 -7.71 -7.40
C ARG A 312 -1.27 -8.83 -7.11
N LEU A 313 -1.26 -9.36 -5.89
CA LEU A 313 -0.36 -10.46 -5.54
C LEU A 313 -0.63 -11.70 -6.40
N ALA A 314 -1.89 -12.08 -6.60
CA ALA A 314 -2.29 -13.24 -7.40
C ALA A 314 -1.95 -13.06 -8.88
N LEU A 315 -2.09 -11.85 -9.43
CA LEU A 315 -1.73 -11.53 -10.81
C LEU A 315 -0.27 -11.88 -11.09
N TRP A 316 0.63 -11.40 -10.24
CA TRP A 316 2.07 -11.55 -10.42
C TRP A 316 2.60 -12.92 -9.99
N SER A 317 2.06 -13.49 -8.91
CA SER A 317 2.54 -14.77 -8.36
C SER A 317 1.94 -16.00 -9.05
N ARG A 318 0.76 -15.88 -9.66
CA ARG A 318 0.00 -17.02 -10.17
C ARG A 318 -0.51 -16.84 -11.59
N VAL A 319 -1.23 -15.75 -11.89
CA VAL A 319 -1.91 -15.60 -13.19
C VAL A 319 -0.91 -15.41 -14.34
N LEU A 320 0.05 -14.49 -14.21
CA LEU A 320 1.06 -14.25 -15.24
C LEU A 320 1.98 -15.47 -15.46
N PRO A 321 2.53 -16.12 -14.41
CA PRO A 321 3.30 -17.35 -14.60
C PRO A 321 2.52 -18.45 -15.32
N ILE A 322 1.26 -18.70 -14.96
CA ILE A 322 0.44 -19.75 -15.60
C ILE A 322 0.17 -19.40 -17.06
N THR A 323 -0.26 -18.17 -17.34
CA THR A 323 -0.58 -17.73 -18.72
C THR A 323 0.67 -17.75 -19.60
N PHE A 324 1.81 -17.27 -19.11
CA PHE A 324 3.08 -17.31 -19.84
C PHE A 324 3.58 -18.75 -20.03
N THR A 325 3.39 -19.64 -19.06
CA THR A 325 3.71 -21.06 -19.21
C THR A 325 2.87 -21.71 -20.29
N ALA A 326 1.54 -21.52 -20.25
CA ALA A 326 0.62 -22.09 -21.22
C ALA A 326 0.89 -21.56 -22.64
N ALA A 327 1.01 -20.23 -22.79
CA ALA A 327 1.32 -19.60 -24.06
C ALA A 327 2.70 -20.02 -24.58
N GLY A 328 3.70 -20.14 -23.69
CA GLY A 328 5.04 -20.59 -24.02
C GLY A 328 5.07 -22.02 -24.55
N LEU A 329 4.35 -22.93 -23.89
CA LEU A 329 4.21 -24.33 -24.34
C LEU A 329 3.47 -24.43 -25.68
N VAL A 330 2.38 -23.69 -25.86
CA VAL A 330 1.63 -23.66 -27.14
C VAL A 330 2.52 -23.14 -28.26
N ALA A 331 3.30 -22.08 -28.02
CA ALA A 331 4.22 -21.52 -29.01
C ALA A 331 5.38 -22.49 -29.34
N LEU A 332 5.93 -23.21 -28.35
CA LEU A 332 6.97 -24.22 -28.57
C LEU A 332 6.45 -25.42 -29.37
N VAL A 333 5.29 -25.97 -28.99
CA VAL A 333 4.69 -27.12 -29.69
C VAL A 333 4.28 -26.72 -31.09
N GLY A 334 3.61 -25.57 -31.25
CA GLY A 334 3.23 -25.04 -32.56
C GLY A 334 4.45 -24.80 -33.45
N GLY A 335 5.47 -24.12 -32.92
CA GLY A 335 6.73 -23.88 -33.64
C GLY A 335 7.46 -25.16 -34.03
N GLY A 336 7.52 -26.15 -33.13
CA GLY A 336 8.09 -27.47 -33.40
C GLY A 336 7.32 -28.25 -34.48
N LEU A 337 5.99 -28.22 -34.44
CA LEU A 337 5.15 -28.80 -35.49
C LEU A 337 5.41 -28.10 -36.84
N PHE A 338 5.39 -26.78 -36.90
CA PHE A 338 5.68 -26.02 -38.13
C PHE A 338 7.08 -26.30 -38.68
N ALA A 339 8.09 -26.41 -37.82
CA ALA A 339 9.44 -26.81 -38.22
C ALA A 339 9.45 -28.23 -38.80
N SER A 340 8.77 -29.18 -38.16
CA SER A 340 8.70 -30.58 -38.62
C SER A 340 7.99 -30.74 -39.97
N PHE A 341 6.90 -29.99 -40.20
CA PHE A 341 6.21 -29.98 -41.50
C PHE A 341 7.08 -29.35 -42.60
N SER A 342 7.78 -28.25 -42.32
CA SER A 342 8.68 -27.60 -43.28
C SER A 342 9.84 -28.51 -43.69
N LEU A 343 10.39 -29.32 -42.77
CA LEU A 343 11.46 -30.28 -43.07
C LEU A 343 10.95 -31.46 -43.90
N ARG A 344 9.72 -31.93 -43.66
CA ARG A 344 9.11 -33.03 -44.44
C ARG A 344 8.79 -32.62 -45.88
N THR A 345 8.36 -31.38 -46.13
CA THR A 345 8.13 -30.88 -47.49
C THR A 345 9.42 -30.75 -48.32
N GLU A 346 10.55 -30.43 -47.69
CA GLU A 346 11.84 -30.38 -48.38
C GLU A 346 12.40 -31.77 -48.67
N GLY A 347 12.23 -32.74 -47.75
CA GLY A 347 12.64 -34.13 -47.99
C GLY A 347 11.88 -34.78 -49.16
N ALA A 348 10.59 -34.47 -49.31
CA ALA A 348 9.79 -34.96 -50.44
C ALA A 348 10.18 -34.30 -51.78
N LEU A 349 10.57 -33.03 -51.79
CA LEU A 349 11.05 -32.34 -52.99
C LEU A 349 12.46 -32.79 -53.41
N MET A 350 13.35 -33.09 -52.45
CA MET A 350 14.70 -33.60 -52.71
C MET A 350 14.71 -35.05 -53.18
N ALA A 351 13.81 -35.90 -52.65
CA ALA A 351 13.64 -37.27 -53.13
C ALA A 351 13.07 -37.32 -54.57
N ALA A 352 12.20 -36.39 -54.94
CA ALA A 352 11.69 -36.27 -56.31
C ALA A 352 12.74 -35.74 -57.32
N SER A 353 13.82 -35.10 -56.86
CA SER A 353 14.93 -34.65 -57.71
C SER A 353 16.10 -35.65 -57.82
N GLY A 354 16.15 -36.66 -56.95
CA GLY A 354 17.24 -37.64 -56.92
C GLY A 354 17.07 -38.84 -57.85
N ASP A 355 15.92 -39.00 -58.50
CA ASP A 355 15.56 -40.20 -59.28
C ASP A 355 15.68 -39.99 -60.81
N ARG A 356 16.55 -39.08 -61.26
CA ARG A 356 16.71 -38.75 -62.70
C ARG A 356 18.09 -39.00 -63.32
N ASP A 357 19.09 -39.40 -62.56
CA ASP A 357 20.44 -39.64 -63.09
C ASP A 357 20.93 -41.04 -62.75
N ASP A 358 20.38 -42.06 -63.41
CA ASP A 358 21.07 -43.34 -63.61
C ASP A 358 20.34 -44.19 -64.65
N HIS A 359 20.65 -44.00 -65.94
CA HIS A 359 20.62 -45.07 -66.95
C HIS A 359 21.41 -44.66 -68.20
N ASP A 360 22.56 -45.33 -68.38
CA ASP A 360 23.11 -45.89 -69.62
C ASP A 360 23.01 -45.09 -70.93
N TYR A 361 24.16 -44.82 -71.57
CA TYR A 361 24.65 -45.68 -72.67
C TYR A 361 26.03 -45.29 -73.18
N ARG A 362 26.88 -46.31 -73.28
CA ARG A 362 28.22 -46.32 -73.88
C ARG A 362 28.12 -46.83 -75.34
N ARG A 363 28.85 -46.16 -76.24
CA ARG A 363 29.49 -46.66 -77.50
C ARG A 363 28.69 -46.64 -78.83
N GLY A 364 29.05 -45.67 -79.69
CA GLY A 364 29.86 -45.96 -80.89
C GLY A 364 29.21 -45.83 -82.27
N GLY A 365 29.57 -44.77 -83.01
CA GLY A 365 30.11 -44.91 -84.38
C GLY A 365 29.31 -44.35 -85.56
N PHE A 366 29.70 -43.13 -85.99
CA PHE A 366 29.82 -42.59 -87.34
C PHE A 366 28.61 -42.50 -88.30
N GLU A 367 28.15 -41.27 -88.58
CA GLU A 367 28.40 -40.57 -89.86
C GLU A 367 28.01 -39.08 -89.75
N GLU A 368 28.63 -38.26 -90.61
CA GLU A 368 28.88 -36.81 -90.51
C GLU A 368 27.94 -35.98 -91.44
N PRO A 369 28.07 -34.64 -91.61
CA PRO A 369 27.08 -33.66 -91.15
C PRO A 369 26.42 -32.83 -92.28
N VAL A 370 25.37 -32.06 -91.97
CA VAL A 370 24.98 -30.90 -92.80
C VAL A 370 24.48 -29.72 -91.94
N PRO A 371 24.87 -28.46 -92.28
CA PRO A 371 24.70 -27.28 -91.42
C PRO A 371 23.54 -26.38 -91.88
N GLY A 372 23.02 -25.60 -90.95
CA GLY A 372 22.07 -24.51 -91.22
C GLY A 372 22.14 -23.47 -90.11
N ALA A 373 23.04 -22.51 -90.28
CA ALA A 373 23.18 -21.32 -89.46
C ALA A 373 22.28 -20.21 -90.01
N GLU A 374 21.59 -19.49 -89.14
CA GLU A 374 21.12 -18.13 -89.42
C GLU A 374 21.54 -17.22 -88.27
N ALA A 375 22.37 -16.24 -88.60
CA ALA A 375 22.59 -15.03 -87.83
C ALA A 375 22.81 -13.85 -88.80
N GLU A 376 22.56 -12.65 -88.26
CA GLU A 376 22.88 -11.29 -88.74
C GLU A 376 21.78 -10.57 -89.53
N THR A 377 20.96 -9.71 -88.90
CA THR A 377 21.18 -8.32 -88.38
C THR A 377 20.74 -7.26 -89.37
N GLU A 378 19.91 -6.32 -88.92
CA GLU A 378 20.00 -4.95 -89.43
C GLU A 378 19.74 -3.93 -88.31
N LYS A 379 20.65 -2.95 -88.21
CA LYS A 379 20.67 -1.85 -87.25
C LYS A 379 19.92 -0.65 -87.84
N LEU A 380 19.03 -0.09 -87.02
CA LEU A 380 18.70 1.32 -86.72
C LEU A 380 19.20 2.45 -87.66
N PRO A 381 18.48 3.59 -87.65
CA PRO A 381 19.13 4.74 -87.06
C PRO A 381 18.27 5.59 -86.09
N THR A 382 18.99 6.02 -85.06
CA THR A 382 18.79 7.01 -83.99
C THR A 382 18.49 8.44 -84.44
N GLN A 383 17.78 9.23 -83.60
CA GLN A 383 18.39 10.34 -82.83
C GLN A 383 17.48 10.96 -81.73
N ARG A 384 18.19 11.41 -80.68
CA ARG A 384 17.88 12.03 -79.36
C ARG A 384 17.57 13.55 -79.49
N PRO A 385 17.50 14.44 -78.45
CA PRO A 385 17.73 14.29 -76.99
C PRO A 385 16.86 15.14 -76.00
N ASP A 386 17.02 14.80 -74.70
CA ASP A 386 17.14 15.62 -73.45
C ASP A 386 16.01 16.50 -72.85
N PHE A 387 15.94 16.42 -71.50
CA PHE A 387 15.02 17.04 -70.52
C PHE A 387 15.25 18.54 -70.24
N PRO A 388 14.25 19.29 -69.70
CA PRO A 388 14.32 19.70 -68.27
C PRO A 388 12.98 19.96 -67.49
N ARG A 389 13.05 19.78 -66.15
CA ARG A 389 12.34 20.33 -64.94
C ARG A 389 10.88 20.90 -64.95
N GLU A 390 10.09 20.40 -63.97
CA GLU A 390 8.94 20.91 -63.13
C GLU A 390 8.18 22.23 -63.45
N PRO A 391 6.84 22.36 -63.14
CA PRO A 391 6.35 22.46 -61.75
C PRO A 391 4.92 21.93 -61.40
N SER A 392 4.68 21.81 -60.09
CA SER A 392 3.43 22.08 -59.32
C SER A 392 2.13 21.28 -59.54
N GLY A 393 1.63 20.69 -58.45
CA GLY A 393 0.22 20.80 -58.04
C GLY A 393 -0.59 19.51 -57.97
N SER A 394 -0.86 19.00 -56.76
CA SER A 394 -2.22 18.82 -56.19
C SER A 394 -2.20 17.91 -54.95
N ASP A 395 -2.74 18.44 -53.85
CA ASP A 395 -2.98 17.81 -52.55
C ASP A 395 -3.96 16.62 -52.60
N PRO A 396 -3.90 15.74 -51.60
CA PRO A 396 -5.09 15.20 -50.94
C PRO A 396 -5.15 15.55 -49.44
N PRO A 397 -6.32 15.42 -48.79
CA PRO A 397 -6.76 16.33 -47.73
C PRO A 397 -6.25 15.99 -46.32
N ARG A 398 -6.10 17.05 -45.50
CA ARG A 398 -5.94 17.00 -44.03
C ARG A 398 -7.30 16.94 -43.32
N LEU A 399 -7.38 16.06 -42.32
CA LEU A 399 -8.24 16.08 -41.12
C LEU A 399 -7.56 15.09 -40.15
N GLY A 400 -7.14 15.37 -38.93
CA GLY A 400 -6.99 16.56 -38.12
C GLY A 400 -6.28 16.08 -36.85
N SER A 401 -5.05 16.52 -36.60
CA SER A 401 -4.29 16.17 -35.40
C SER A 401 -4.71 17.09 -34.26
N ALA A 402 -5.20 16.50 -33.17
CA ALA A 402 -5.49 17.21 -31.92
C ALA A 402 -4.20 17.81 -31.33
N GLN A 403 -4.27 19.10 -30.99
CA GLN A 403 -3.22 19.87 -30.37
C GLN A 403 -3.22 19.64 -28.84
N PRO A 404 -2.06 19.60 -28.16
CA PRO A 404 -2.02 19.50 -26.69
C PRO A 404 -2.50 20.80 -26.04
N PRO A 405 -3.05 20.75 -24.81
CA PRO A 405 -3.50 21.94 -24.09
C PRO A 405 -2.33 22.83 -23.65
N PRO A 406 -2.56 24.15 -23.47
CA PRO A 406 -1.54 25.06 -22.97
C PRO A 406 -1.24 24.83 -21.47
N PRO A 407 -0.05 25.23 -20.99
CA PRO A 407 0.30 25.16 -19.57
C PRO A 407 -0.52 26.16 -18.73
N PRO A 408 -0.69 25.93 -17.42
CA PRO A 408 -1.40 26.84 -16.53
C PRO A 408 -0.63 28.14 -16.32
N ASP A 409 -1.40 29.22 -16.21
CA ASP A 409 -0.98 30.61 -16.05
C ASP A 409 -0.23 30.80 -14.72
N ALA A 410 1.00 31.33 -14.78
CA ALA A 410 1.75 31.74 -13.60
C ALA A 410 1.26 33.14 -13.21
N GLY A 411 0.46 33.21 -12.15
CA GLY A 411 -0.02 34.47 -11.58
C GLY A 411 1.13 35.41 -11.22
N HIS A 412 1.00 36.68 -11.63
CA HIS A 412 1.81 37.79 -11.15
C HIS A 412 1.66 37.97 -9.62
N PRO A 413 2.72 38.36 -8.90
CA PRO A 413 2.64 38.68 -7.48
C PRO A 413 1.94 40.03 -7.24
N ASP A 414 1.03 40.04 -6.27
CA ASP A 414 0.35 41.23 -5.74
C ASP A 414 1.36 42.13 -4.98
N PRO A 415 1.41 43.46 -5.20
CA PRO A 415 2.28 44.35 -4.45
C PRO A 415 1.80 44.51 -3.00
N GLY A 416 2.70 44.21 -2.05
CA GLY A 416 2.45 44.34 -0.62
C GLY A 416 2.07 45.76 -0.14
N PRO A 417 1.48 45.88 1.07
CA PRO A 417 0.93 47.13 1.57
C PRO A 417 2.03 48.13 2.00
N PRO A 418 1.77 49.44 1.97
CA PRO A 418 2.76 50.46 2.28
C PRO A 418 3.04 50.55 3.79
N GLU A 419 4.32 50.66 4.14
CA GLU A 419 4.79 51.02 5.48
C GLU A 419 4.24 52.40 5.89
N ARG A 420 3.63 52.46 7.08
CA ARG A 420 3.39 53.73 7.79
C ARG A 420 4.53 53.97 8.78
N ARG A 421 5.11 55.18 8.66
CA ARG A 421 5.83 55.87 9.73
C ARG A 421 4.93 56.15 10.93
#